data_AF-A0A7Y5E340-F1
#
_entry.id   AF-A0A7Y5E340-F1
#
_cell.length_a   1.000
_cell.length_b   1.000
_cell.length_c   1.000
_cell.angle_alpha   90.00
_cell.angle_beta   90.00
_cell.angle_gamma   90.00
#
_symmetry.space_group_name_H-M   'P 1'
#
loop_
_entity.id
_entity.type
_entity.pdbx_description
1 polymer ?
#
loop_
_entity_poly.entity_id
_entity_poly.type
_entity_poly.pdbx_seq_one_letter_code
_entity_poly.pdbx_strand_id
1 'polypeptide(L)'
;MAELREVEEADGLPPYRVCAACAARLTEHVLRPLEWFRLAALHGWSRYHLHDDFYDELGRSIDPVDDAELHPFPALADCAASLPLAVDVAYALWHLPRALVPLFAAQPAATLELLEQTTAQRPHPDIRASADEIAAVALGPVAEEWIRRECAGDNDALLFPLAQAAAACLPRDEALAYVRQALAAPGTNVAERIGCLAWFHDEAALDLIEQHACAPISETWGRTAAASGITWDRARRWMEAGRPLSTVALDALHACVRYDSPLLAELAPRLLDPPDVATLRAVLTEQMDRDPVPRVKKLAARLIEDAEALVVGVPDFPLGERRSDEWPQAETPRDETE
;
A
#
# COMPACT_ATOMS: atom_id res chain seq x y z
N MET A 1 29.34 14.33 27.65
CA MET A 1 27.93 14.21 27.22
C MET A 1 27.73 15.19 26.08
N ALA A 2 27.33 14.72 24.90
CA ALA A 2 27.01 15.63 23.79
C ALA A 2 25.75 16.45 24.16
N GLU A 3 25.77 17.75 23.91
CA GLU A 3 24.60 18.62 24.09
C GLU A 3 23.53 18.22 23.06
N LEU A 4 22.34 17.87 23.53
CA LEU A 4 21.18 17.59 22.68
C LEU A 4 20.51 18.90 22.28
N ARG A 5 20.03 18.94 21.04
CA ARG A 5 19.24 20.01 20.44
C ARG A 5 17.86 19.47 20.11
N GLU A 6 16.86 20.33 20.27
CA GLU A 6 15.50 20.08 19.82
C GLU A 6 15.27 20.82 18.50
N VAL A 7 14.78 20.10 17.50
CA VAL A 7 14.29 20.67 16.23
C VAL A 7 12.79 20.41 16.19
N GLU A 8 12.00 21.48 16.19
CA GLU A 8 10.54 21.45 16.23
C GLU A 8 9.95 21.62 14.83
N GLU A 9 8.84 20.94 14.56
CA GLU A 9 7.98 21.17 13.39
C GLU A 9 6.61 21.71 13.84
N ALA A 10 5.88 22.33 12.93
CA ALA A 10 4.57 22.92 13.20
C ALA A 10 3.40 21.89 13.23
N ASP A 11 3.72 20.61 13.34
CA ASP A 11 2.79 19.48 13.26
C ASP A 11 2.20 19.06 14.62
N GLY A 12 2.71 19.61 15.72
CA GLY A 12 2.29 19.28 17.09
C GLY A 12 2.81 17.92 17.58
N LEU A 13 3.70 17.27 16.84
CA LEU A 13 4.37 16.03 17.23
C LEU A 13 5.62 16.32 18.05
N PRO A 14 6.15 15.32 18.79
CA PRO A 14 7.38 15.49 19.55
C PRO A 14 8.56 15.99 18.69
N PRO A 15 9.38 16.92 19.21
CA PRO A 15 10.54 17.42 18.48
C PRO A 15 11.59 16.33 18.25
N TYR A 16 12.42 16.51 17.23
CA TYR A 16 13.61 15.69 17.05
C TYR A 16 14.63 16.02 18.14
N ARG A 17 15.14 15.00 18.84
CA ARG A 17 16.17 15.15 19.87
C ARG A 17 17.48 14.57 19.38
N VAL A 18 18.36 15.44 18.90
CA VAL A 18 19.59 15.05 18.20
C VAL A 18 20.80 15.82 18.71
N CYS A 19 22.02 15.37 18.40
CA CYS A 19 23.21 16.17 18.74
C CYS A 19 23.31 17.42 17.84
N ALA A 20 24.12 18.40 18.23
CA ALA A 20 24.27 19.65 17.45
C ALA A 20 24.64 19.44 15.98
N ALA A 21 25.51 18.45 15.66
CA ALA A 21 25.90 18.15 14.29
C ALA A 21 24.74 17.54 13.46
N CYS A 22 23.96 16.64 14.07
CA CYS A 22 22.77 16.07 13.43
C CYS A 22 21.66 17.12 13.27
N ALA A 23 21.52 18.07 14.21
CA ALA A 23 20.56 19.17 14.09
C ALA A 23 20.86 20.05 12.87
N ALA A 24 22.14 20.42 12.68
CA ALA A 24 22.57 21.18 11.50
C ALA A 24 22.24 20.42 10.20
N ARG A 25 22.61 19.14 10.11
CA ARG A 25 22.31 18.30 8.93
C ARG A 25 20.80 18.12 8.70
N LEU A 26 20.01 17.96 9.76
CA LEU A 26 18.56 17.84 9.65
C LEU A 26 17.94 19.12 9.06
N THR A 27 18.34 20.30 9.55
CA THR A 27 17.86 21.59 9.04
C THR A 27 18.33 21.88 7.60
N GLU A 28 19.50 21.38 7.22
CA GLU A 28 20.05 21.47 5.87
C GLU A 28 19.58 20.33 4.94
N HIS A 29 18.77 19.39 5.45
CA HIS A 29 18.27 18.21 4.72
C HIS A 29 19.34 17.29 4.13
N VAL A 30 20.49 17.19 4.82
CA VAL A 30 21.67 16.41 4.42
C VAL A 30 22.02 15.37 5.49
N LEU A 31 21.03 14.71 6.07
CA LEU A 31 21.28 13.59 6.96
C LEU A 31 21.99 12.44 6.24
N ARG A 32 22.85 11.73 6.96
CA ARG A 32 23.42 10.46 6.48
C ARG A 32 22.36 9.36 6.60
N PRO A 33 22.42 8.27 5.80
CA PRO A 33 21.38 7.24 5.76
C PRO A 33 21.01 6.67 7.14
N LEU A 34 22.01 6.34 7.98
CA LEU A 34 21.77 5.83 9.33
C LEU A 34 21.11 6.87 10.27
N GLU A 35 21.39 8.15 10.06
CA GLU A 35 20.81 9.24 10.85
C GLU A 35 19.36 9.47 10.46
N TRP A 36 19.08 9.49 9.16
CA TRP A 36 17.72 9.54 8.63
C TRP A 36 16.90 8.35 9.13
N PHE A 37 17.42 7.12 8.98
CA PHE A 37 16.76 5.90 9.44
C PHE A 37 16.32 5.98 10.90
N ARG A 38 17.23 6.40 11.79
CA ARG A 38 16.94 6.49 13.23
C ARG A 38 15.84 7.49 13.54
N LEU A 39 15.73 8.56 12.76
CA LEU A 39 14.66 9.54 12.94
C LEU A 39 13.35 9.05 12.30
N ALA A 40 13.39 8.52 11.08
CA ALA A 40 12.22 7.99 10.37
C ALA A 40 11.55 6.86 11.15
N ALA A 41 12.31 5.92 11.71
CA ALA A 41 11.78 4.82 12.53
C ALA A 41 11.09 5.29 13.83
N LEU A 42 11.42 6.49 14.31
CA LEU A 42 10.86 7.08 15.53
C LEU A 42 9.73 8.07 15.28
N HIS A 43 9.83 8.82 14.20
CA HIS A 43 9.02 9.99 13.93
C HIS A 43 8.14 9.84 12.68
N GLY A 44 8.29 8.78 11.89
CA GLY A 44 7.65 8.64 10.58
C GLY A 44 8.45 9.34 9.49
N TRP A 45 8.53 8.73 8.31
CA TRP A 45 9.29 9.25 7.19
C TRP A 45 8.61 10.43 6.50
N SER A 46 7.29 10.58 6.61
CA SER A 46 6.55 11.66 5.95
C SER A 46 6.59 13.00 6.69
N ARG A 47 7.31 13.11 7.82
CA ARG A 47 7.56 14.41 8.45
C ARG A 47 8.43 15.29 7.56
N TYR A 48 8.24 16.61 7.66
CA TYR A 48 8.79 17.55 6.68
C TYR A 48 10.31 17.38 6.50
N HIS A 49 11.08 17.34 7.59
CA HIS A 49 12.53 17.22 7.50
C HIS A 49 13.05 15.83 7.07
N LEU A 50 12.18 14.84 6.91
CA LEU A 50 12.51 13.46 6.51
C LEU A 50 11.88 13.05 5.18
N HIS A 51 11.08 13.93 4.58
CA HIS A 51 10.22 13.68 3.43
C HIS A 51 11.00 13.29 2.16
N ASP A 52 10.31 12.64 1.23
CA ASP A 52 10.84 12.19 -0.07
C ASP A 52 11.26 13.33 -1.02
N ASP A 53 10.92 14.58 -0.67
CA ASP A 53 11.39 15.79 -1.35
C ASP A 53 12.89 16.01 -1.14
N PHE A 54 13.47 15.37 -0.12
CA PHE A 54 14.87 15.53 0.29
C PHE A 54 15.65 14.22 0.31
N TYR A 55 14.98 13.08 0.51
CA TYR A 55 15.62 11.77 0.68
C TYR A 55 14.98 10.70 -0.20
N ASP A 56 15.78 9.72 -0.62
CA ASP A 56 15.24 8.47 -1.18
C ASP A 56 14.71 7.54 -0.07
N GLU A 57 14.11 6.41 -0.48
CA GLU A 57 13.53 5.41 0.43
C GLU A 57 14.57 4.81 1.41
N LEU A 58 15.87 4.93 1.15
CA LEU A 58 16.95 4.46 2.03
C LEU A 58 17.63 5.60 2.80
N GLY A 59 17.02 6.79 2.80
CA GLY A 59 17.53 7.96 3.52
C GLY A 59 18.76 8.60 2.87
N ARG A 60 19.01 8.38 1.57
CA ARG A 60 20.05 9.11 0.84
C ARG A 60 19.54 10.49 0.48
N SER A 61 20.22 11.53 0.95
CA SER A 61 19.89 12.91 0.58
C SER A 61 20.12 13.14 -0.92
N ILE A 62 19.27 13.98 -1.52
CA ILE A 62 19.46 14.49 -2.88
C ILE A 62 20.74 15.33 -2.98
N ASP A 63 21.08 16.04 -1.91
CA ASP A 63 22.29 16.83 -1.83
C ASP A 63 23.47 15.98 -1.31
N PRO A 64 24.72 16.25 -1.75
CA PRO A 64 25.89 15.50 -1.30
C PRO A 64 26.09 15.59 0.21
N VAL A 65 26.35 14.44 0.84
CA VAL A 65 26.61 14.33 2.28
C VAL A 65 27.99 13.73 2.52
N ASP A 66 28.78 14.38 3.38
CA ASP A 66 30.08 13.86 3.79
C ASP A 66 29.93 12.54 4.56
N ASP A 67 30.84 11.60 4.31
CA ASP A 67 30.96 10.32 5.03
C ASP A 67 29.68 9.45 5.01
N ALA A 68 28.82 9.59 3.99
CA ALA A 68 27.56 8.82 3.90
C ALA A 68 27.80 7.31 3.99
N GLU A 69 28.85 6.81 3.32
CA GLU A 69 29.24 5.39 3.30
C GLU A 69 29.67 4.84 4.67
N LEU A 70 30.11 5.72 5.60
CA LEU A 70 30.45 5.32 6.97
C LEU A 70 29.21 5.17 7.86
N HIS A 71 28.05 5.59 7.36
CA HIS A 71 26.78 5.60 8.09
C HIS A 71 25.65 5.05 7.22
N PRO A 72 25.76 3.80 6.72
CA PRO A 72 24.79 3.23 5.81
C PRO A 72 23.46 2.92 6.51
N PHE A 73 22.39 2.84 5.71
CA PHE A 73 21.12 2.28 6.14
C PHE A 73 21.31 0.81 6.58
N PRO A 74 20.58 0.30 7.60
CA PRO A 74 20.73 -1.08 8.06
C PRO A 74 20.60 -2.13 6.94
N ALA A 75 21.50 -3.09 6.91
CA ALA A 75 21.43 -4.19 5.95
C ALA A 75 20.37 -5.22 6.39
N LEU A 76 19.80 -5.94 5.43
CA LEU A 76 18.76 -6.95 5.71
C LEU A 76 19.30 -8.07 6.61
N ALA A 77 20.60 -8.38 6.45
CA ALA A 77 21.30 -9.34 7.29
C ALA A 77 21.29 -8.94 8.78
N ASP A 78 21.35 -7.64 9.09
CA ASP A 78 21.30 -7.13 10.46
C ASP A 78 19.89 -7.32 11.05
N CYS A 79 18.85 -7.16 10.24
CA CYS A 79 17.45 -7.37 10.64
C CYS A 79 17.19 -8.83 11.04
N ALA A 80 17.83 -9.80 10.37
CA ALA A 80 17.66 -11.22 10.67
C ALA A 80 18.10 -11.59 12.10
N ALA A 81 19.00 -10.80 12.70
CA ALA A 81 19.50 -10.99 14.06
C ALA A 81 18.73 -10.20 15.13
N SER A 82 17.84 -9.27 14.75
CA SER A 82 17.19 -8.34 15.67
C SER A 82 15.78 -7.98 15.22
N LEU A 83 14.77 -8.55 15.89
CA LEU A 83 13.36 -8.21 15.67
C LEU A 83 13.06 -6.70 15.88
N PRO A 84 13.59 -6.03 16.92
CA PRO A 84 13.45 -4.58 17.06
C PRO A 84 13.99 -3.79 15.87
N LEU A 85 15.14 -4.18 15.33
CA LEU A 85 15.72 -3.52 14.16
C LEU A 85 14.86 -3.77 12.91
N ALA A 86 14.35 -5.00 12.73
CA ALA A 86 13.45 -5.32 11.62
C ALA A 86 12.17 -4.46 11.65
N VAL A 87 11.58 -4.25 12.85
CA VAL A 87 10.42 -3.37 13.02
C VAL A 87 10.78 -1.91 12.74
N ASP A 88 11.90 -1.41 13.28
CA ASP A 88 12.35 -0.04 13.01
C ASP A 88 12.59 0.20 11.51
N VAL A 89 13.13 -0.79 10.80
CA VAL A 89 13.29 -0.75 9.34
C VAL A 89 11.93 -0.71 8.64
N ALA A 90 10.97 -1.53 9.04
CA ALA A 90 9.62 -1.50 8.47
C ALA A 90 8.90 -0.15 8.71
N TYR A 91 9.22 0.56 9.79
CA TYR A 91 8.67 1.89 10.08
C TYR A 91 9.34 3.02 9.30
N ALA A 92 10.62 2.87 8.97
CA ALA A 92 11.36 3.89 8.23
C ALA A 92 11.02 3.91 6.73
N LEU A 93 10.60 2.77 6.18
CA LEU A 93 10.37 2.61 4.74
C LEU A 93 8.95 2.96 4.33
N TRP A 94 8.77 3.31 3.06
CA TRP A 94 7.46 3.67 2.50
C TRP A 94 6.53 2.47 2.35
N HIS A 95 7.11 1.29 2.15
CA HIS A 95 6.41 0.02 2.02
C HIS A 95 7.14 -1.08 2.79
N LEU A 96 6.39 -2.03 3.36
CA LEU A 96 6.99 -3.17 4.04
C LEU A 96 7.78 -4.06 3.05
N PRO A 97 9.11 -4.22 3.24
CA PRO A 97 9.89 -5.12 2.42
C PRO A 97 9.44 -6.57 2.63
N ARG A 98 9.11 -7.26 1.53
CA ARG A 98 8.65 -8.66 1.59
C ARG A 98 9.68 -9.61 2.21
N ALA A 99 10.96 -9.25 2.15
CA ALA A 99 12.03 -9.99 2.80
C ALA A 99 11.97 -9.98 4.35
N LEU A 100 11.28 -9.01 4.97
CA LEU A 100 11.11 -8.96 6.42
C LEU A 100 9.91 -9.79 6.93
N VAL A 101 8.93 -10.06 6.06
CA VAL A 101 7.70 -10.79 6.44
C VAL A 101 8.01 -12.14 7.11
N PRO A 102 8.93 -12.99 6.61
CA PRO A 102 9.26 -14.25 7.27
C PRO A 102 9.86 -14.07 8.67
N LEU A 103 10.57 -12.96 8.95
CA LEU A 103 11.15 -12.67 10.27
C LEU A 103 10.05 -12.41 11.30
N PHE A 104 9.04 -11.63 10.91
CA PHE A 104 7.87 -11.32 11.74
C PHE A 104 7.01 -12.57 11.99
N ALA A 105 6.74 -13.33 10.92
CA ALA A 105 5.93 -14.55 10.97
C ALA A 105 6.58 -15.69 11.77
N ALA A 106 7.91 -15.70 11.91
CA ALA A 106 8.62 -16.70 12.70
C ALA A 106 8.39 -16.54 14.22
N GLN A 107 8.02 -15.34 14.69
CA GLN A 107 7.87 -15.03 16.12
C GLN A 107 6.63 -14.16 16.37
N PRO A 108 5.42 -14.60 15.97
CA PRO A 108 4.26 -13.71 15.81
C PRO A 108 3.80 -13.06 17.12
N ALA A 109 3.91 -13.75 18.25
CA ALA A 109 3.56 -13.18 19.57
C ALA A 109 4.56 -12.09 20.01
N ALA A 110 5.86 -12.31 19.81
CA ALA A 110 6.88 -11.32 20.15
C ALA A 110 6.83 -10.11 19.20
N THR A 111 6.53 -10.35 17.92
CA THR A 111 6.27 -9.28 16.95
C THR A 111 5.08 -8.44 17.39
N LEU A 112 3.95 -9.07 17.72
CA LEU A 112 2.75 -8.35 18.17
C LEU A 112 3.01 -7.51 19.42
N GLU A 113 3.64 -8.08 20.45
CA GLU A 113 4.01 -7.36 21.68
C GLU A 113 4.86 -6.13 21.38
N LEU A 114 5.84 -6.28 20.48
CA LEU A 114 6.70 -5.18 20.06
C LEU A 114 5.91 -4.09 19.31
N LEU A 115 5.04 -4.46 18.37
CA LEU A 115 4.21 -3.50 17.64
C LEU A 115 3.29 -2.71 18.57
N GLU A 116 2.62 -3.38 19.51
CA GLU A 116 1.77 -2.72 20.51
C GLU A 116 2.58 -1.73 21.36
N GLN A 117 3.80 -2.12 21.77
CA GLN A 117 4.67 -1.27 22.57
C GLN A 117 5.17 -0.04 21.79
N THR A 118 5.66 -0.23 20.56
CA THR A 118 6.28 0.84 19.77
C THR A 118 5.26 1.84 19.25
N THR A 119 4.10 1.37 18.76
CA THR A 119 3.02 2.25 18.28
C THR A 119 2.44 3.13 19.40
N ALA A 120 2.35 2.60 20.63
CA ALA A 120 1.94 3.38 21.79
C ALA A 120 2.96 4.48 22.17
N GLN A 121 4.25 4.25 21.92
CA GLN A 121 5.33 5.19 22.23
C GLN A 121 5.61 6.20 21.12
N ARG A 122 5.22 5.88 19.89
CA ARG A 122 5.56 6.62 18.67
C ARG A 122 4.27 6.94 17.89
N PRO A 123 3.48 7.93 18.33
CA PRO A 123 2.17 8.22 17.76
C PRO A 123 2.30 8.95 16.42
N HIS A 124 2.70 8.23 15.37
CA HIS A 124 2.76 8.72 14.00
C HIS A 124 1.90 7.85 13.06
N PRO A 125 1.11 8.43 12.13
CA PRO A 125 0.32 7.68 11.18
C PRO A 125 1.12 6.64 10.38
N ASP A 126 2.27 7.00 9.81
CA ASP A 126 3.11 6.05 9.05
C ASP A 126 3.54 4.83 9.87
N ILE A 127 3.94 5.04 11.13
CA ILE A 127 4.35 3.96 12.03
C ILE A 127 3.18 3.01 12.28
N ARG A 128 1.98 3.55 12.46
CA ARG A 128 0.77 2.75 12.65
C ARG A 128 0.38 2.03 11.36
N ALA A 129 0.43 2.69 10.21
CA ALA A 129 0.17 2.07 8.92
C ALA A 129 1.11 0.89 8.64
N SER A 130 2.42 1.04 8.90
CA SER A 130 3.38 -0.06 8.79
C SER A 130 3.09 -1.18 9.78
N ALA A 131 2.66 -0.86 11.01
CA ALA A 131 2.31 -1.87 12.00
C ALA A 131 1.05 -2.67 11.59
N ASP A 132 0.04 -2.00 11.01
CA ASP A 132 -1.15 -2.62 10.43
C ASP A 132 -0.78 -3.52 9.23
N GLU A 133 0.13 -3.06 8.37
CA GLU A 133 0.63 -3.87 7.24
C GLU A 133 1.34 -5.13 7.73
N ILE A 134 2.22 -5.03 8.74
CA ILE A 134 2.87 -6.21 9.36
C ILE A 134 1.82 -7.16 9.94
N ALA A 135 0.81 -6.64 10.64
CA ALA A 135 -0.28 -7.48 11.16
C ALA A 135 -0.96 -8.24 10.03
N ALA A 136 -1.32 -7.54 8.94
CA ALA A 136 -2.02 -8.11 7.82
C ALA A 136 -1.23 -9.23 7.12
N VAL A 137 0.06 -9.00 6.85
CA VAL A 137 0.84 -9.89 5.98
C VAL A 137 1.65 -10.94 6.74
N ALA A 138 1.89 -10.76 8.04
CA ALA A 138 2.74 -11.65 8.84
C ALA A 138 2.03 -12.30 10.04
N LEU A 139 1.07 -11.63 10.67
CA LEU A 139 0.47 -12.09 11.94
C LEU A 139 -0.92 -12.72 11.75
N GLY A 140 -1.74 -12.14 10.87
CA GLY A 140 -3.10 -12.59 10.60
C GLY A 140 -3.91 -12.73 11.90
N PRO A 141 -4.61 -13.87 12.12
CA PRO A 141 -5.46 -14.07 13.30
C PRO A 141 -4.76 -13.90 14.67
N VAL A 142 -3.42 -13.96 14.74
CA VAL A 142 -2.70 -13.69 16.00
C VAL A 142 -2.92 -12.24 16.46
N ALA A 143 -3.09 -11.30 15.53
CA ALA A 143 -3.31 -9.88 15.81
C ALA A 143 -4.79 -9.51 15.98
N GLU A 144 -5.72 -10.47 16.01
CA GLU A 144 -7.17 -10.23 16.00
C GLU A 144 -7.63 -9.23 17.08
N GLU A 145 -7.24 -9.44 18.33
CA GLU A 145 -7.68 -8.56 19.43
C GLU A 145 -7.13 -7.13 19.27
N TRP A 146 -5.87 -7.00 18.84
CA TRP A 146 -5.26 -5.71 18.62
C TRP A 146 -5.95 -4.96 17.48
N ILE A 147 -6.12 -5.59 16.32
CA ILE A 147 -6.79 -4.98 15.16
C ILE A 147 -8.24 -4.62 15.48
N ARG A 148 -8.96 -5.42 16.28
CA ARG A 148 -10.30 -5.06 16.75
C ARG A 148 -10.30 -3.76 17.56
N ARG A 149 -9.31 -3.55 18.43
CA ARG A 149 -9.16 -2.30 19.19
C ARG A 149 -8.82 -1.13 18.28
N GLU A 150 -7.95 -1.33 17.30
CA GLU A 150 -7.61 -0.31 16.29
C GLU A 150 -8.86 0.09 15.46
N CYS A 151 -9.66 -0.87 15.00
CA CYS A 151 -10.91 -0.60 14.27
C CYS A 151 -11.96 0.16 15.10
N ALA A 152 -11.92 0.05 16.43
CA ALA A 152 -12.83 0.78 17.32
C ALA A 152 -12.41 2.24 17.58
N GLY A 153 -11.18 2.62 17.21
CA GLY A 153 -10.64 3.97 17.36
C GLY A 153 -11.02 4.92 16.22
N ASP A 154 -10.74 6.21 16.41
CA ASP A 154 -10.85 7.22 15.35
C ASP A 154 -9.59 7.22 14.49
N ASN A 155 -9.59 6.38 13.45
CA ASN A 155 -8.44 6.07 12.62
C ASN A 155 -8.73 6.29 11.13
N ASP A 156 -9.50 7.33 10.82
CA ASP A 156 -9.97 7.61 9.46
C ASP A 156 -8.80 7.79 8.46
N ALA A 157 -7.71 8.45 8.89
CA ALA A 157 -6.49 8.62 8.11
C ALA A 157 -5.76 7.30 7.80
N LEU A 158 -6.03 6.25 8.58
CA LEU A 158 -5.44 4.91 8.46
C LEU A 158 -6.42 3.90 7.86
N LEU A 159 -7.57 4.35 7.34
CA LEU A 159 -8.63 3.43 6.92
C LEU A 159 -8.14 2.39 5.89
N PHE A 160 -7.29 2.78 4.95
CA PHE A 160 -6.79 1.86 3.92
C PHE A 160 -5.88 0.74 4.47
N PRO A 161 -4.78 1.03 5.20
CA PRO A 161 -3.97 -0.03 5.83
C PRO A 161 -4.74 -0.81 6.90
N LEU A 162 -5.59 -0.14 7.69
CA LEU A 162 -6.38 -0.83 8.71
C LEU A 162 -7.47 -1.74 8.11
N ALA A 163 -8.02 -1.41 6.94
CA ALA A 163 -8.92 -2.31 6.22
C ALA A 163 -8.20 -3.58 5.72
N GLN A 164 -6.94 -3.47 5.30
CA GLN A 164 -6.11 -4.62 4.95
C GLN A 164 -5.89 -5.53 6.17
N ALA A 165 -5.50 -4.93 7.30
CA ALA A 165 -5.30 -5.65 8.56
C ALA A 165 -6.60 -6.29 9.06
N ALA A 166 -7.73 -5.58 9.00
CA ALA A 166 -9.04 -6.12 9.36
C ALA A 166 -9.40 -7.33 8.49
N ALA A 167 -9.25 -7.24 7.18
CA ALA A 167 -9.55 -8.33 6.25
C ALA A 167 -8.70 -9.59 6.52
N ALA A 168 -7.45 -9.42 6.97
CA ALA A 168 -6.53 -10.51 7.25
C ALA A 168 -6.63 -11.09 8.67
N CYS A 169 -6.99 -10.26 9.66
CA CYS A 169 -6.90 -10.62 11.08
C CYS A 169 -8.26 -10.90 11.74
N LEU A 170 -9.36 -10.32 11.24
CA LEU A 170 -10.68 -10.45 11.85
C LEU A 170 -11.57 -11.46 11.10
N PRO A 171 -12.65 -11.96 11.74
CA PRO A 171 -13.73 -12.62 11.02
C PRO A 171 -14.27 -11.74 9.88
N ARG A 172 -14.46 -12.34 8.70
CA ARG A 172 -14.84 -11.61 7.48
C ARG A 172 -16.01 -10.64 7.66
N ASP A 173 -17.10 -11.08 8.30
CA ASP A 173 -18.30 -10.25 8.47
C ASP A 173 -18.03 -9.04 9.38
N GLU A 174 -17.14 -9.19 10.37
CA GLU A 174 -16.70 -8.12 11.27
C GLU A 174 -15.84 -7.09 10.51
N ALA A 175 -14.83 -7.55 9.76
CA ALA A 175 -13.98 -6.71 8.94
C ALA A 175 -14.78 -5.92 7.88
N LEU A 176 -15.73 -6.58 7.21
CA LEU A 176 -16.57 -5.94 6.20
C LEU A 176 -17.53 -4.93 6.83
N ALA A 177 -18.05 -5.20 8.03
CA ALA A 177 -18.88 -4.25 8.77
C ALA A 177 -18.10 -2.96 9.10
N TYR A 178 -16.84 -3.08 9.49
CA TYR A 178 -15.96 -1.93 9.72
C TYR A 178 -15.83 -1.05 8.48
N VAL A 179 -15.49 -1.62 7.32
CA VAL A 179 -15.37 -0.84 6.07
C VAL A 179 -16.71 -0.26 5.64
N ARG A 180 -17.81 -1.01 5.75
CA ARG A 180 -19.16 -0.50 5.44
C ARG A 180 -19.53 0.71 6.30
N GLN A 181 -19.22 0.68 7.59
CA GLN A 181 -19.46 1.80 8.49
C GLN A 181 -18.65 3.03 8.04
N ALA A 182 -17.38 2.84 7.66
CA ALA A 182 -16.52 3.92 7.17
C ALA A 182 -17.02 4.52 5.84
N LEU A 183 -17.63 3.72 4.96
CA LEU A 183 -18.23 4.20 3.71
C LEU A 183 -19.57 4.94 3.94
N ALA A 184 -20.31 4.56 4.99
CA ALA A 184 -21.62 5.14 5.32
C ALA A 184 -21.53 6.41 6.19
N ALA A 185 -20.34 6.76 6.70
CA ALA A 185 -20.17 7.90 7.60
C ALA A 185 -20.51 9.25 6.91
N PRO A 186 -21.19 10.19 7.58
CA PRO A 186 -21.55 11.48 7.00
C PRO A 186 -20.32 12.28 6.53
N GLY A 187 -20.40 12.88 5.34
CA GLY A 187 -19.31 13.68 4.77
C GLY A 187 -18.20 12.87 4.11
N THR A 188 -18.31 11.53 4.12
CA THR A 188 -17.34 10.64 3.49
C THR A 188 -17.25 10.83 1.98
N ASN A 189 -16.03 10.99 1.47
CA ASN A 189 -15.73 10.82 0.06
C ASN A 189 -15.60 9.32 -0.26
N VAL A 190 -16.71 8.69 -0.64
CA VAL A 190 -16.75 7.26 -0.95
C VAL A 190 -15.75 6.87 -2.05
N ALA A 191 -15.52 7.75 -3.03
CA ALA A 191 -14.61 7.48 -4.14
C ALA A 191 -13.14 7.33 -3.69
N GLU A 192 -12.74 7.98 -2.59
CA GLU A 192 -11.40 7.83 -2.00
C GLU A 192 -11.28 6.56 -1.15
N ARG A 193 -12.40 6.06 -0.61
CA ARG A 193 -12.41 4.92 0.33
C ARG A 193 -12.76 3.59 -0.30
N ILE A 194 -13.36 3.58 -1.49
CA ILE A 194 -13.80 2.35 -2.16
C ILE A 194 -12.64 1.36 -2.40
N GLY A 195 -11.40 1.85 -2.45
CA GLY A 195 -10.19 1.02 -2.50
C GLY A 195 -10.09 0.00 -1.37
N CYS A 196 -10.63 0.29 -0.19
CA CYS A 196 -10.59 -0.61 0.98
C CYS A 196 -11.32 -1.94 0.75
N LEU A 197 -12.30 -1.96 -0.16
CA LEU A 197 -13.03 -3.17 -0.50
C LEU A 197 -12.19 -4.16 -1.31
N ALA A 198 -11.07 -3.72 -1.88
CA ALA A 198 -10.19 -4.57 -2.67
C ALA A 198 -9.60 -5.72 -1.85
N TRP A 199 -9.46 -5.56 -0.53
CA TRP A 199 -8.88 -6.56 0.39
C TRP A 199 -9.78 -7.77 0.67
N PHE A 200 -11.07 -7.72 0.32
CA PHE A 200 -12.02 -8.80 0.62
C PHE A 200 -12.15 -9.83 -0.51
N HIS A 201 -11.76 -9.46 -1.73
CA HIS A 201 -11.76 -10.36 -2.90
C HIS A 201 -13.09 -11.09 -3.16
N ASP A 202 -14.23 -10.43 -2.95
CA ASP A 202 -15.52 -11.11 -2.97
C ASP A 202 -16.68 -10.33 -3.59
N GLU A 203 -17.78 -11.07 -3.79
CA GLU A 203 -19.05 -10.58 -4.31
C GLU A 203 -19.66 -9.44 -3.46
N ALA A 204 -19.44 -9.43 -2.15
CA ALA A 204 -20.03 -8.42 -1.28
C ALA A 204 -19.38 -7.04 -1.50
N ALA A 205 -18.10 -7.00 -1.86
CA ALA A 205 -17.43 -5.79 -2.34
C ALA A 205 -18.04 -5.29 -3.66
N LEU A 206 -18.33 -6.18 -4.61
CA LEU A 206 -18.95 -5.83 -5.89
C LEU A 206 -20.37 -5.28 -5.70
N ASP A 207 -21.15 -5.87 -4.79
CA ASP A 207 -22.50 -5.38 -4.47
C ASP A 207 -22.47 -3.98 -3.84
N LEU A 208 -21.46 -3.66 -3.03
CA LEU A 208 -21.27 -2.32 -2.48
C LEU A 208 -20.87 -1.31 -3.56
N ILE A 209 -20.05 -1.70 -4.53
CA ILE A 209 -19.75 -0.87 -5.71
C ILE A 209 -21.05 -0.55 -6.47
N GLU A 210 -21.92 -1.54 -6.70
CA GLU A 210 -23.22 -1.31 -7.36
C GLU A 210 -24.10 -0.30 -6.60
N GLN A 211 -24.10 -0.36 -5.27
CA GLN A 211 -24.92 0.50 -4.42
C GLN A 211 -24.40 1.94 -4.33
N HIS A 212 -23.09 2.13 -4.41
CA HIS A 212 -22.45 3.41 -4.12
C HIS A 212 -21.85 4.13 -5.33
N ALA A 213 -21.67 3.45 -6.47
CA ALA A 213 -21.08 4.05 -7.66
C ALA A 213 -21.85 5.31 -8.07
N CYS A 214 -21.15 6.44 -8.05
CA CYS A 214 -21.70 7.74 -8.41
C CYS A 214 -20.71 8.54 -9.26
N ALA A 215 -21.22 9.37 -10.16
CA ALA A 215 -20.35 10.24 -10.94
C ALA A 215 -19.79 11.39 -10.05
N PRO A 216 -18.53 11.79 -10.22
CA PRO A 216 -17.55 11.30 -11.21
C PRO A 216 -16.89 9.97 -10.80
N ILE A 217 -16.78 9.04 -11.76
CA ILE A 217 -16.07 7.76 -11.55
C ILE A 217 -14.58 7.93 -11.78
N SER A 218 -13.79 7.68 -10.74
CA SER A 218 -12.34 7.47 -10.82
C SER A 218 -12.00 6.03 -11.21
N GLU A 219 -10.78 5.79 -11.68
CA GLU A 219 -10.28 4.45 -11.99
C GLU A 219 -10.28 3.52 -10.77
N THR A 220 -10.18 4.08 -9.55
CA THR A 220 -10.21 3.33 -8.29
C THR A 220 -11.39 2.39 -8.19
N TRP A 221 -12.58 2.79 -8.66
CA TRP A 221 -13.77 1.92 -8.68
C TRP A 221 -13.56 0.66 -9.51
N GLY A 222 -12.99 0.82 -10.71
CA GLY A 222 -12.67 -0.30 -11.58
C GLY A 222 -11.55 -1.18 -11.01
N ARG A 223 -10.49 -0.57 -10.47
CA ARG A 223 -9.41 -1.30 -9.80
C ARG A 223 -9.91 -2.14 -8.64
N THR A 224 -10.77 -1.57 -7.79
CA THR A 224 -11.44 -2.31 -6.70
C THR A 224 -12.26 -3.46 -7.26
N ALA A 225 -13.11 -3.22 -8.27
CA ALA A 225 -13.93 -4.29 -8.84
C ALA A 225 -13.10 -5.44 -9.44
N ALA A 226 -11.99 -5.12 -10.12
CA ALA A 226 -11.06 -6.12 -10.61
C ALA A 226 -10.42 -6.92 -9.47
N ALA A 227 -9.90 -6.25 -8.45
CA ALA A 227 -9.35 -6.88 -7.25
C ALA A 227 -10.38 -7.73 -6.49
N SER A 228 -11.66 -7.37 -6.55
CA SER A 228 -12.78 -8.10 -5.96
C SER A 228 -13.29 -9.29 -6.81
N GLY A 229 -12.63 -9.62 -7.92
CA GLY A 229 -12.96 -10.80 -8.73
C GLY A 229 -14.19 -10.60 -9.63
N ILE A 230 -14.23 -9.51 -10.40
CA ILE A 230 -15.33 -9.27 -11.34
C ILE A 230 -15.52 -10.41 -12.35
N THR A 231 -16.76 -10.88 -12.50
CA THR A 231 -17.16 -11.84 -13.53
C THR A 231 -17.57 -11.14 -14.82
N TRP A 232 -17.46 -11.85 -15.96
CA TRP A 232 -17.96 -11.33 -17.23
C TRP A 232 -19.46 -11.00 -17.16
N ASP A 233 -20.26 -11.87 -16.57
CA ASP A 233 -21.70 -11.65 -16.47
C ASP A 233 -22.04 -10.37 -15.69
N ARG A 234 -21.30 -10.07 -14.60
CA ARG A 234 -21.49 -8.80 -13.89
C ARG A 234 -20.99 -7.61 -14.72
N ALA A 235 -19.81 -7.70 -15.33
CA ALA A 235 -19.28 -6.64 -16.18
C ALA A 235 -20.24 -6.29 -17.33
N ARG A 236 -20.83 -7.30 -17.98
CA ARG A 236 -21.84 -7.13 -19.03
C ARG A 236 -23.09 -6.42 -18.51
N ARG A 237 -23.65 -6.87 -17.37
CA ARG A 237 -24.81 -6.21 -16.74
C ARG A 237 -24.52 -4.75 -16.41
N TRP A 238 -23.33 -4.44 -15.90
CA TRP A 238 -22.91 -3.07 -15.60
C TRP A 238 -22.79 -2.21 -16.86
N MET A 239 -22.25 -2.77 -17.96
CA MET A 239 -22.22 -2.08 -19.26
C MET A 239 -23.62 -1.78 -19.79
N GLU A 240 -24.55 -2.74 -19.68
CA GLU A 240 -25.97 -2.59 -20.08
C GLU A 240 -26.73 -1.56 -19.24
N ALA A 241 -26.43 -1.46 -17.95
CA ALA A 241 -27.03 -0.48 -17.03
C ALA A 241 -26.64 0.97 -17.38
N GLY A 242 -25.57 1.17 -18.15
CA GLY A 242 -25.05 2.49 -18.48
C GLY A 242 -24.30 3.15 -17.32
N ARG A 243 -24.05 4.46 -17.45
CA ARG A 243 -23.25 5.19 -16.46
C ARG A 243 -24.00 5.36 -15.13
N PRO A 244 -23.30 5.26 -13.98
CA PRO A 244 -21.85 5.19 -13.85
C PRO A 244 -21.24 3.78 -14.00
N LEU A 245 -22.04 2.72 -13.85
CA LEU A 245 -21.55 1.33 -13.78
C LEU A 245 -20.85 0.85 -15.05
N SER A 246 -21.30 1.30 -16.22
CA SER A 246 -20.62 0.96 -17.48
C SER A 246 -19.17 1.43 -17.51
N THR A 247 -18.87 2.60 -16.93
CA THR A 247 -17.49 3.09 -16.80
C THR A 247 -16.70 2.22 -15.83
N VAL A 248 -17.27 1.88 -14.68
CA VAL A 248 -16.64 1.00 -13.69
C VAL A 248 -16.30 -0.36 -14.30
N ALA A 249 -17.21 -0.94 -15.09
CA ALA A 249 -16.99 -2.21 -15.76
C ALA A 249 -15.80 -2.13 -16.73
N LEU A 250 -15.72 -1.09 -17.56
CA LEU A 250 -14.62 -0.93 -18.50
C LEU A 250 -13.28 -0.69 -17.77
N ASP A 251 -13.26 0.10 -16.71
CA ASP A 251 -12.07 0.31 -15.88
C ASP A 251 -11.64 -1.01 -15.20
N ALA A 252 -12.59 -1.83 -14.74
CA ALA A 252 -12.31 -3.12 -14.13
C ALA A 252 -11.71 -4.12 -15.13
N LEU A 253 -12.29 -4.22 -16.33
CA LEU A 253 -11.71 -5.02 -17.41
C LEU A 253 -10.29 -4.55 -17.74
N HIS A 254 -10.06 -3.24 -17.77
CA HIS A 254 -8.72 -2.69 -17.99
C HIS A 254 -7.74 -3.10 -16.89
N ALA A 255 -8.15 -3.03 -15.63
CA ALA A 255 -7.35 -3.44 -14.48
C ALA A 255 -7.05 -4.95 -14.45
N CYS A 256 -7.86 -5.80 -15.10
CA CYS A 256 -7.57 -7.23 -15.28
C CYS A 256 -6.44 -7.52 -16.28
N VAL A 257 -6.06 -6.55 -17.12
CA VAL A 257 -4.97 -6.72 -18.12
C VAL A 257 -3.79 -5.76 -17.92
N ARG A 258 -3.99 -4.65 -17.20
CA ARG A 258 -2.96 -3.66 -16.92
C ARG A 258 -2.89 -3.41 -15.42
N TYR A 259 -1.79 -3.83 -14.83
CA TYR A 259 -1.53 -3.65 -13.41
C TYR A 259 -0.81 -2.31 -13.18
N ASP A 260 -1.59 -1.24 -13.10
CA ASP A 260 -1.11 0.14 -12.98
C ASP A 260 -0.97 0.64 -11.54
N SER A 261 -1.17 -0.26 -10.56
CA SER A 261 -0.95 0.01 -9.14
C SER A 261 -0.15 -1.12 -8.48
N PRO A 262 0.58 -0.85 -7.38
CA PRO A 262 1.28 -1.88 -6.62
C PRO A 262 0.34 -3.02 -6.20
N LEU A 263 -0.86 -2.67 -5.73
CA LEU A 263 -1.86 -3.64 -5.30
C LEU A 263 -2.32 -4.54 -6.45
N LEU A 264 -2.61 -3.97 -7.63
CA LEU A 264 -3.00 -4.78 -8.78
C LEU A 264 -1.86 -5.65 -9.30
N ALA A 265 -0.62 -5.16 -9.20
CA ALA A 265 0.54 -5.95 -9.57
C ALA A 265 0.69 -7.17 -8.64
N GLU A 266 0.47 -7.01 -7.34
CA GLU A 266 0.51 -8.09 -6.36
C GLU A 266 -0.64 -9.10 -6.54
N LEU A 267 -1.86 -8.61 -6.72
CA LEU A 267 -3.05 -9.46 -6.85
C LEU A 267 -3.17 -10.12 -8.23
N ALA A 268 -2.62 -9.49 -9.27
CA ALA A 268 -2.73 -9.89 -10.66
C ALA A 268 -4.16 -10.34 -11.06
N PRO A 269 -5.19 -9.49 -10.87
CA PRO A 269 -6.58 -9.91 -11.04
C PRO A 269 -6.86 -10.36 -12.46
N ARG A 270 -7.84 -11.26 -12.59
CA ARG A 270 -8.30 -11.81 -13.88
C ARG A 270 -9.81 -11.67 -13.98
N LEU A 271 -10.28 -11.49 -15.21
CA LEU A 271 -11.71 -11.59 -15.50
C LEU A 271 -12.16 -13.02 -15.23
N LEU A 272 -13.17 -13.19 -14.36
CA LEU A 272 -13.74 -14.50 -14.08
C LEU A 272 -14.81 -14.85 -15.12
N ASP A 273 -14.84 -16.12 -15.51
CA ASP A 273 -15.76 -16.69 -16.51
C ASP A 273 -15.84 -15.86 -17.82
N PRO A 274 -14.69 -15.60 -18.47
CA PRO A 274 -14.67 -14.76 -19.67
C PRO A 274 -15.46 -15.42 -20.81
N PRO A 275 -16.07 -14.61 -21.69
CA PRO A 275 -16.69 -15.12 -22.91
C PRO A 275 -15.58 -15.51 -23.92
N ASP A 276 -15.96 -16.04 -25.08
CA ASP A 276 -15.01 -16.10 -26.18
C ASP A 276 -14.61 -14.69 -26.69
N VAL A 277 -13.44 -14.60 -27.33
CA VAL A 277 -12.86 -13.34 -27.82
C VAL A 277 -13.79 -12.61 -28.81
N ALA A 278 -14.53 -13.35 -29.64
CA ALA A 278 -15.41 -12.73 -30.63
C ALA A 278 -16.61 -12.06 -29.94
N THR A 279 -17.19 -12.74 -28.95
CA THR A 279 -18.27 -12.23 -28.11
C THR A 279 -17.83 -11.00 -27.32
N LEU A 280 -16.64 -11.04 -26.69
CA LEU A 280 -16.09 -9.89 -25.96
C LEU A 280 -15.94 -8.66 -26.87
N ARG A 281 -15.32 -8.83 -28.04
CA ARG A 281 -15.12 -7.74 -29.01
C ARG A 281 -16.44 -7.16 -29.51
N ALA A 282 -17.44 -8.01 -29.77
CA ALA A 282 -18.75 -7.57 -30.20
C ALA A 282 -19.43 -6.67 -29.15
N VAL A 283 -19.45 -7.09 -27.89
CA VAL A 283 -20.05 -6.32 -26.79
C VAL A 283 -19.31 -4.99 -26.56
N LEU A 284 -17.98 -4.98 -26.60
CA LEU A 284 -17.20 -3.75 -26.45
C LEU A 284 -17.42 -2.77 -27.61
N THR A 285 -17.56 -3.29 -28.84
CA THR A 285 -17.88 -2.47 -30.02
C THR A 285 -19.27 -1.84 -29.89
N GLU A 286 -20.27 -2.63 -29.47
CA GLU A 286 -21.61 -2.11 -29.22
C GLU A 286 -21.59 -1.03 -28.13
N GLN A 287 -20.78 -1.22 -27.08
CA GLN A 287 -20.65 -0.22 -26.01
C GLN A 287 -20.02 1.09 -26.50
N MET A 288 -19.05 1.04 -27.40
CA MET A 288 -18.46 2.23 -28.04
C MET A 288 -19.48 3.03 -28.86
N ASP A 289 -20.38 2.34 -29.54
CA ASP A 289 -21.42 2.97 -30.34
C ASP A 289 -22.53 3.55 -29.46
N ARG A 290 -22.87 2.86 -28.37
CA ARG A 290 -23.92 3.25 -27.43
C ARG A 290 -23.54 4.46 -26.57
N ASP A 291 -22.30 4.52 -26.08
CA ASP A 291 -21.82 5.62 -25.23
C ASP A 291 -20.74 6.44 -25.95
N PRO A 292 -21.08 7.62 -26.51
CA PRO A 292 -20.15 8.41 -27.31
C PRO A 292 -19.10 9.16 -26.50
N VAL A 293 -19.07 9.03 -25.16
CA VAL A 293 -18.10 9.71 -24.31
C VAL A 293 -16.66 9.32 -24.71
N PRO A 294 -15.76 10.31 -24.93
CA PRO A 294 -14.40 10.02 -25.41
C PRO A 294 -13.62 9.02 -24.55
N ARG A 295 -13.73 9.11 -23.22
CA ARG A 295 -13.09 8.16 -22.29
C ARG A 295 -13.60 6.73 -22.52
N VAL A 296 -14.92 6.54 -22.62
CA VAL A 296 -15.54 5.23 -22.84
C VAL A 296 -15.08 4.64 -24.17
N LYS A 297 -15.11 5.43 -25.24
CA LYS A 297 -14.63 5.00 -26.57
C LYS A 297 -13.16 4.60 -26.57
N LYS A 298 -12.30 5.41 -25.95
CA LYS A 298 -10.86 5.13 -25.86
C LYS A 298 -10.61 3.83 -25.08
N LEU A 299 -11.29 3.65 -23.96
CA LEU A 299 -11.11 2.49 -23.09
C LEU A 299 -11.63 1.21 -23.74
N ALA A 300 -12.84 1.23 -24.31
CA ALA A 300 -13.39 0.08 -25.02
C ALA A 300 -12.57 -0.30 -26.27
N ALA A 301 -12.08 0.69 -27.04
CA ALA A 301 -11.17 0.43 -28.15
C ALA A 301 -9.89 -0.27 -27.69
N ARG A 302 -9.32 0.16 -26.55
CA ARG A 302 -8.16 -0.49 -25.97
C ARG A 302 -8.44 -1.92 -25.52
N LEU A 303 -9.60 -2.16 -24.89
CA LEU A 303 -10.00 -3.51 -24.46
C LEU A 303 -10.26 -4.45 -25.64
N ILE A 304 -10.66 -3.94 -26.80
CA ILE A 304 -10.78 -4.74 -28.04
C ILE A 304 -9.40 -5.23 -28.52
N GLU A 305 -8.37 -4.39 -28.40
CA GLU A 305 -6.97 -4.75 -28.67
C GLU A 305 -6.48 -5.80 -27.66
N ASP A 306 -6.75 -5.59 -26.37
CA ASP A 306 -6.33 -6.46 -25.26
C ASP A 306 -7.29 -7.68 -25.05
N ALA A 307 -8.23 -7.93 -25.98
CA ALA A 307 -9.30 -8.93 -25.81
C ALA A 307 -8.82 -10.37 -25.58
N GLU A 308 -7.74 -10.77 -26.25
CA GLU A 308 -7.15 -12.10 -26.05
C GLU A 308 -6.57 -12.24 -24.63
N ALA A 309 -5.92 -11.19 -24.12
CA ALA A 309 -5.37 -11.18 -22.77
C ALA A 309 -6.47 -11.21 -21.69
N LEU A 310 -7.63 -10.60 -21.96
CA LEU A 310 -8.79 -10.69 -21.06
C LEU A 310 -9.36 -12.10 -20.95
N VAL A 311 -9.38 -12.85 -22.06
CA VAL A 311 -9.99 -14.18 -22.11
C VAL A 311 -9.03 -15.27 -21.65
N VAL A 312 -7.76 -15.17 -22.04
CA VAL A 312 -6.73 -16.19 -21.73
C VAL A 312 -6.00 -15.88 -20.42
N GLY A 313 -6.04 -14.62 -19.98
CA GLY A 313 -5.17 -14.09 -18.94
C GLY A 313 -3.87 -13.52 -19.52
N VAL A 314 -3.28 -12.55 -18.82
CA VAL A 314 -1.95 -12.04 -19.17
C VAL A 314 -0.92 -13.14 -18.83
N PRO A 315 -0.06 -13.56 -19.78
CA PRO A 315 1.04 -14.48 -19.47
C PRO A 315 1.90 -13.84 -18.40
N ASP A 316 2.23 -14.60 -17.35
CA ASP A 316 2.95 -14.19 -16.14
C ASP A 316 3.61 -12.83 -16.30
N PHE A 317 2.87 -11.78 -15.91
CA PHE A 317 3.51 -10.52 -15.64
C PHE A 317 4.57 -10.88 -14.60
N PRO A 318 5.86 -10.60 -14.83
CA PRO A 318 6.81 -10.73 -13.74
C PRO A 318 6.21 -9.84 -12.65
N LEU A 319 5.65 -10.45 -11.61
CA LEU A 319 5.37 -9.80 -10.35
C LEU A 319 6.67 -9.08 -10.12
N GLY A 320 6.66 -7.75 -10.27
CA GLY A 320 7.89 -7.00 -10.17
C GLY A 320 8.45 -7.44 -8.85
N GLU A 321 9.57 -8.18 -8.88
CA GLU A 321 10.54 -8.13 -7.83
C GLU A 321 10.78 -6.63 -7.72
N ARG A 322 10.00 -5.96 -6.87
CA ARG A 322 10.25 -4.60 -6.47
C ARG A 322 11.54 -4.74 -5.67
N ARG A 323 12.60 -4.72 -6.45
CA ARG A 323 14.02 -4.65 -6.18
C ARG A 323 14.37 -5.09 -4.77
N SER A 324 14.43 -6.41 -4.56
CA SER A 324 15.43 -6.98 -3.67
C SER A 324 16.83 -6.45 -3.99
N ASP A 325 17.04 -6.05 -5.24
CA ASP A 325 18.29 -5.63 -5.85
C ASP A 325 18.75 -4.22 -5.43
N GLU A 326 17.92 -3.45 -4.71
CA GLU A 326 18.33 -2.14 -4.15
C GLU A 326 18.57 -2.17 -2.65
N TRP A 327 18.35 -3.30 -1.97
CA TRP A 327 18.70 -3.41 -0.57
C TRP A 327 20.23 -3.47 -0.43
N PRO A 328 20.85 -2.67 0.46
CA PRO A 328 22.27 -2.78 0.73
C PRO A 328 22.63 -4.21 1.15
N GLN A 329 23.31 -4.94 0.27
CA GLN A 329 23.90 -6.22 0.64
C GLN A 329 25.06 -5.92 1.59
N ALA A 330 25.22 -6.72 2.64
CA ALA A 330 26.39 -6.60 3.51
C ALA A 330 27.65 -6.75 2.65
N GLU A 331 28.45 -5.69 2.53
CA GLU A 331 29.74 -5.80 1.88
C GLU A 331 30.58 -6.81 2.66
N THR A 332 31.07 -7.83 1.97
CA THR A 332 32.01 -8.79 2.55
C THR A 332 33.25 -7.98 2.98
N PRO A 333 33.76 -8.14 4.23
CA PRO A 333 34.95 -7.41 4.65
C PRO A 333 36.05 -7.67 3.62
N ARG A 334 36.56 -6.59 2.99
CA ARG A 334 37.77 -6.70 2.19
C ARG A 334 38.87 -7.10 3.16
N ASP A 335 39.40 -8.30 2.99
CA ASP A 335 40.61 -8.74 3.67
C ASP A 335 41.72 -7.74 3.30
N GLU A 336 41.96 -6.77 4.18
CA GLU A 336 43.16 -5.96 4.17
C GLU A 336 44.30 -6.83 4.69
N THR A 337 44.79 -7.72 3.82
CA THR A 337 46.16 -8.22 3.91
C THR A 337 46.85 -8.01 2.57
N GLU A 338 47.54 -6.87 2.45
CA GLU A 338 48.81 -6.75 1.73
C GLU A 338 49.67 -5.63 2.33
#